data_AF-A0A5N7MTZ2-F1
#
_entry.id   AF-A0A5N7MTZ2-F1
#
_cell.length_a   1.000
_cell.length_b   1.000
_cell.length_c   1.000
_cell.angle_alpha   90.00
_cell.angle_beta   90.00
_cell.angle_gamma   90.00
#
_symmetry.space_group_name_H-M   'P 1'
#
loop_
_entity.id
_entity.type
_entity.pdbx_description
1 polymer ?
#
loop_
_entity_poly.entity_id
_entity_poly.type
_entity_poly.pdbx_seq_one_letter_code
_entity_poly.pdbx_strand_id
1 'polypeptide(L)'
;MTDSKDKKTTITLEPGQVAIVLGMEDGQISRQLFASPEVDAMLDDEKSEIPFHYFLASAFLVRLDQDENFASDLAEWYDEKLNGEAGEADTGQ
;
A
#
# COMPACT_ATOMS: atom_id res chain seq x y z
N MET A 1 15.99 24.25 -5.45
CA MET A 1 16.51 22.97 -4.94
C MET A 1 15.73 22.64 -3.68
N THR A 2 14.63 21.92 -3.83
CA THR A 2 13.90 21.37 -2.68
C THR A 2 14.45 19.97 -2.46
N ASP A 3 15.30 19.85 -1.44
CA ASP A 3 15.64 18.59 -0.80
C ASP A 3 14.35 17.99 -0.21
N SER A 4 13.55 17.30 -1.04
CA SER A 4 12.60 16.31 -0.53
C SER A 4 13.44 15.16 0.01
N LYS A 5 13.99 15.35 1.22
CA LYS A 5 14.63 14.29 1.99
C LYS A 5 13.67 13.10 2.00
N ASP A 6 14.17 11.95 1.56
CA ASP A 6 13.52 10.64 1.67
C ASP A 6 12.86 10.50 3.05
N LYS A 7 11.56 10.78 3.15
CA LYS A 7 10.79 10.52 4.36
C LYS A 7 10.61 9.01 4.42
N LYS A 8 11.57 8.34 5.06
CA LYS A 8 11.44 6.93 5.41
C LYS A 8 10.34 6.80 6.45
N THR A 9 9.20 6.25 6.03
CA THR A 9 8.11 5.86 6.93
C THR A 9 8.39 4.45 7.42
N THR A 10 8.56 4.30 8.74
CA THR A 10 8.65 2.98 9.38
C THR A 10 7.25 2.48 9.67
N ILE A 11 6.95 1.26 9.24
CA ILE A 11 5.69 0.56 9.52
C ILE A 11 5.99 -0.57 10.50
N THR A 12 5.26 -0.62 11.61
CA THR A 12 5.34 -1.70 12.58
C THR A 12 4.08 -2.56 12.44
N LEU A 13 4.26 -3.84 12.13
CA LEU A 13 3.16 -4.80 12.01
C LEU A 13 3.07 -5.65 13.27
N GLU A 14 1.86 -5.82 13.79
CA GLU A 14 1.59 -6.80 14.84
C GLU A 14 1.68 -8.23 14.27
N PRO A 15 1.87 -9.25 15.13
CA PRO A 15 1.88 -10.64 14.68
C PRO A 15 0.58 -11.00 13.93
N GLY A 16 0.72 -11.69 12.79
CA GLY A 16 -0.40 -12.05 11.92
C GLY A 16 -0.85 -10.96 10.94
N GLN A 17 -0.28 -9.76 10.99
CA GLN A 17 -0.66 -8.67 10.09
C GLN A 17 0.11 -8.67 8.76
N VAL A 18 -0.51 -8.05 7.77
CA VAL A 18 0.06 -7.72 6.46
C VAL A 18 -0.29 -6.27 6.13
N ALA A 19 0.55 -5.60 5.35
CA ALA A 19 0.30 -4.25 4.88
C ALA A 19 0.65 -4.12 3.40
N ILE A 20 -0.19 -3.37 2.68
CA ILE A 20 0.12 -2.91 1.32
C ILE A 20 0.48 -1.43 1.44
N VAL A 21 1.65 -1.07 0.95
CA VAL A 21 2.08 0.32 0.81
C VAL A 21 1.93 0.70 -0.65
N LEU A 22 1.13 1.73 -0.89
CA LEU A 22 0.98 2.37 -2.19
C LEU A 22 1.71 3.70 -2.16
N GLY A 23 2.49 3.96 -3.20
CA GLY A 23 3.11 5.25 -3.45
C GLY A 23 2.74 5.76 -4.83
N MET A 24 2.91 7.06 -5.06
CA MET A 24 2.70 7.68 -6.36
C MET A 24 4.01 8.32 -6.80
N GLU A 25 4.57 7.85 -7.91
CA GLU A 25 5.80 8.38 -8.50
C GLU A 25 5.56 8.55 -10.01
N ASP A 26 5.76 9.76 -10.53
CA ASP A 26 5.60 10.11 -11.95
C ASP A 26 4.25 9.67 -12.58
N GLY A 27 3.16 9.73 -11.79
CA GLY A 27 1.82 9.34 -12.24
C GLY A 27 1.59 7.83 -12.30
N GLN A 28 2.50 7.02 -11.78
CA GLN A 28 2.36 5.58 -11.64
C GLN A 28 2.27 5.19 -10.16
N ILE A 29 1.45 4.19 -9.85
CA ILE A 29 1.37 3.62 -8.51
C ILE A 29 2.57 2.68 -8.28
N SER A 30 3.43 2.99 -7.31
CA SER A 30 4.36 2.03 -6.72
C SER A 30 3.66 1.22 -5.63
N ARG A 31 4.02 -0.05 -5.48
CA ARG A 31 3.31 -0.99 -4.60
C ARG A 31 4.26 -1.98 -3.94
N GLN A 32 4.08 -2.18 -2.63
CA GLN A 32 4.88 -3.12 -1.85
C GLN A 32 3.98 -3.84 -0.84
N LEU A 33 4.14 -5.16 -0.73
CA LEU A 33 3.50 -6.00 0.29
C LEU A 33 4.51 -6.28 1.40
N PHE A 34 4.11 -6.01 2.63
CA PHE A 34 4.84 -6.35 3.84
C PHE A 34 4.03 -7.35 4.66
N ALA A 35 4.73 -8.29 5.26
CA ALA A 35 4.15 -9.27 6.18
C ALA A 35 4.87 -9.17 7.53
N SER A 36 4.14 -9.47 8.60
CA SER A 36 4.78 -9.64 9.91
C SER A 36 5.69 -10.88 9.90
N PRO A 37 6.73 -10.94 10.77
CA PRO A 37 7.63 -12.09 10.83
C PRO A 37 6.93 -13.44 11.06
N GLU A 38 5.79 -13.45 11.74
CA GLU A 38 4.98 -14.67 11.94
C GLU A 38 4.35 -15.13 10.62
N VAL A 39 3.82 -14.19 9.84
CA VAL A 39 3.26 -14.49 8.52
C VAL A 39 4.37 -14.97 7.58
N ASP A 40 5.54 -14.33 7.59
CA ASP A 40 6.69 -14.79 6.81
C ASP A 40 7.07 -16.24 7.17
N ALA A 41 7.14 -16.55 8.47
CA ALA A 41 7.44 -17.91 8.92
C ALA A 41 6.39 -18.95 8.47
N MET A 42 5.11 -18.56 8.39
CA MET A 42 4.06 -19.42 7.85
C MET A 42 4.16 -19.60 6.32
N LEU A 43 4.63 -18.60 5.59
CA LEU A 43 4.81 -18.68 4.13
C LEU A 43 6.02 -19.52 3.74
N ASP A 44 7.05 -19.57 4.60
CA ASP A 44 8.23 -20.41 4.42
C ASP A 44 7.97 -21.90 4.72
N ASP A 45 6.91 -22.24 5.47
CA ASP A 45 6.52 -23.62 5.72
C ASP A 45 5.62 -24.16 4.61
N GLU A 46 6.17 -25.06 3.78
CA GLU A 46 5.45 -25.72 2.67
C GLU A 46 4.19 -26.49 3.09
N LYS A 47 4.02 -26.78 4.39
CA LYS A 47 2.86 -27.49 4.94
C LYS A 47 1.80 -26.55 5.49
N SER A 48 2.11 -25.27 5.65
CA SER A 48 1.19 -24.27 6.16
C SER A 48 0.26 -23.77 5.05
N GLU A 49 -0.99 -23.51 5.43
CA GLU A 49 -1.92 -22.80 4.55
C GLU A 49 -1.55 -21.32 4.47
N ILE A 50 -1.72 -20.72 3.29
CA ILE A 50 -1.48 -19.29 3.10
C ILE A 50 -2.46 -18.49 3.97
N PRO A 51 -1.98 -17.59 4.85
CA PRO A 51 -2.87 -16.76 5.66
C PRO A 51 -3.85 -15.95 4.80
N PHE A 52 -5.13 -15.94 5.19
CA PHE A 52 -6.19 -15.32 4.39
C PHE A 52 -5.90 -13.86 4.01
N HIS A 53 -5.43 -13.04 4.96
CA HIS A 53 -5.13 -11.63 4.68
C HIS A 53 -3.95 -11.47 3.72
N TYR A 54 -2.95 -12.36 3.78
CA TYR A 54 -1.84 -12.36 2.82
C TYR A 54 -2.33 -12.75 1.42
N PHE A 55 -3.18 -13.78 1.31
CA PHE A 55 -3.82 -14.16 0.06
C PHE A 55 -4.61 -12.99 -0.55
N LEU A 56 -5.46 -12.34 0.26
CA LEU A 56 -6.26 -11.21 -0.19
C LEU A 56 -5.39 -10.03 -0.65
N ALA A 57 -4.34 -9.70 0.11
CA ALA A 57 -3.40 -8.65 -0.25
C ALA A 57 -2.66 -8.95 -1.56
N SER A 58 -2.23 -10.20 -1.74
CA SER A 58 -1.58 -10.66 -2.97
C SER A 58 -2.53 -10.59 -4.17
N ALA A 59 -3.78 -11.04 -3.99
CA ALA A 59 -4.80 -10.99 -5.03
C ALA A 59 -5.14 -9.55 -5.44
N PHE A 60 -5.19 -8.63 -4.48
CA PHE A 60 -5.36 -7.20 -4.72
C PHE A 60 -4.21 -6.66 -5.59
N LEU A 61 -2.95 -6.97 -5.27
CA LEU A 61 -1.81 -6.53 -6.06
C LEU A 61 -1.80 -7.11 -7.47
N VAL A 62 -2.16 -8.38 -7.63
CA VAL A 62 -2.33 -9.00 -8.96
C VAL A 62 -3.42 -8.29 -9.76
N ARG A 63 -4.54 -7.93 -9.13
CA ARG A 63 -5.60 -7.18 -9.81
C ARG A 63 -5.12 -5.79 -10.22
N LEU A 64 -4.36 -5.12 -9.36
CA LEU A 64 -3.76 -3.82 -9.65
C LEU A 64 -2.78 -3.87 -10.84
N ASP A 65 -2.07 -4.98 -11.02
CA ASP A 65 -1.17 -5.19 -12.16
C ASP A 65 -1.91 -5.52 -13.47
N GLN A 66 -3.04 -6.23 -13.38
CA GLN A 66 -3.71 -6.80 -14.55
C GLN A 66 -4.88 -5.98 -15.07
N ASP A 67 -5.40 -5.04 -14.28
CA ASP A 67 -6.52 -4.19 -14.66
C ASP A 67 -6.13 -2.71 -14.61
N GLU A 68 -5.78 -2.19 -15.79
CA GLU A 68 -5.41 -0.78 -15.97
C GLU A 68 -6.51 0.18 -15.54
N ASN A 69 -7.79 -0.18 -15.72
CA ASN A 69 -8.90 0.68 -15.31
C ASN A 69 -8.95 0.76 -13.79
N PHE A 70 -8.88 -0.39 -13.10
CA PHE A 70 -8.83 -0.42 -11.64
C PHE A 70 -7.62 0.33 -11.08
N ALA A 71 -6.45 0.20 -11.71
CA ALA A 71 -5.26 0.93 -11.31
C ALA A 71 -5.41 2.44 -11.48
N SER A 72 -6.02 2.88 -12.59
CA SER A 72 -6.31 4.29 -12.85
C SER A 72 -7.33 4.85 -11.85
N ASP A 73 -8.43 4.14 -11.62
CA ASP A 73 -9.47 4.55 -10.68
C ASP A 73 -8.90 4.66 -9.25
N LEU A 74 -8.04 3.72 -8.85
CA LEU A 74 -7.37 3.76 -7.55
C LEU A 74 -6.37 4.92 -7.46
N ALA A 75 -5.64 5.21 -8.53
CA ALA A 75 -4.68 6.32 -8.58
C ALA A 75 -5.38 7.67 -8.43
N GLU A 76 -6.48 7.87 -9.19
CA GLU A 76 -7.29 9.08 -9.13
C GLU A 76 -7.87 9.26 -7.72
N TRP A 77 -8.50 8.23 -7.15
CA TRP A 77 -9.02 8.29 -5.79
C TRP A 77 -7.93 8.57 -4.74
N TYR A 78 -6.75 7.98 -4.90
CA TYR A 78 -5.63 8.17 -3.96
C TYR A 78 -5.07 9.60 -4.04
N ASP A 79 -4.91 10.15 -5.25
CA ASP A 79 -4.48 11.53 -5.46
C ASP A 79 -5.53 12.52 -4.92
N GLU A 80 -6.83 12.26 -5.13
CA GLU A 80 -7.92 13.03 -4.54
C GLU A 80 -7.87 13.02 -3.00
N LYS A 81 -7.50 11.90 -2.37
CA LYS A 81 -7.38 11.82 -0.91
C LYS A 81 -6.18 12.60 -0.39
N LEU A 82 -5.03 12.46 -1.04
CA LEU A 82 -3.83 13.21 -0.67
C LEU A 82 -4.01 14.73 -0.83
N ASN A 83 -4.66 15.16 -1.93
CA ASN A 83 -4.85 16.57 -2.25
C ASN A 83 -6.12 17.16 -1.61
N GLY A 84 -7.14 16.35 -1.34
CA GLY A 84 -8.38 16.76 -0.68
C GLY A 84 -8.18 17.06 0.80
N GLU A 85 -7.32 16.32 1.51
CA GLU A 85 -6.95 16.63 2.89
C GLU A 85 -6.11 17.92 3.00
N ALA A 86 -5.42 18.33 1.94
CA ALA A 86 -4.72 19.62 1.89
C ALA A 86 -5.66 20.83 1.70
N GLY A 87 -6.93 20.60 1.32
CA GLY A 87 -7.93 21.64 1.11
C GLY A 87 -8.72 22.06 2.36
N GLU A 88 -8.74 21.25 3.42
CA GLU A 88 -9.47 21.58 4.66
C GLU A 88 -8.62 22.33 5.71
N ALA A 89 -7.32 22.52 5.46
CA ALA A 89 -6.41 23.21 6.38
C ALA A 89 -6.43 24.75 6.27
N ASP A 90 -7.21 25.34 5.34
CA ASP A 90 -7.29 26.81 5.17
C ASP A 90 -8.73 27.31 4.93
N THR A 91 -9.68 26.82 5.73
CA THR A 91 -10.90 27.59 6.01
C THR A 91 -10.96 27.93 7.48
N GLY A 92 -9.98 28.73 7.91
CA GLY A 92 -10.20 29.67 8.99
C GLY A 92 -11.07 30.81 8.47
N GLN A 93 -12.36 30.77 8.81
CA GLN A 93 -13.20 31.97 8.89
C GLN A 93 -14.11 31.89 10.11
#